data_AF-A0AAJ0IZ13-F1
#
_entry.id   AF-A0AAJ0IZ13-F1
#
_cell.length_a   1.000
_cell.length_b   1.000
_cell.length_c   1.000
_cell.angle_alpha   90.00
_cell.angle_beta   90.00
_cell.angle_gamma   90.00
#
_symmetry.space_group_name_H-M   'P 1'
#
loop_
_entity.id
_entity.type
_entity.pdbx_description
1 polymer ?
#
loop_
_entity_poly.entity_id
_entity_poly.type
_entity_poly.pdbx_seq_one_letter_code
_entity_poly.pdbx_strand_id
1 'polypeptide(L)'
;MSTPMFMPGGPLAFGVAPSLASVRRRQGYLLVLVAQAGLILQAQASAPSAGRVSQVLDQLRREIAAEPATNPVPIETVLQRHADTTGLSFDMGRLGDADDTEATPTLQPPGVAEAEWSALQAYRATSASAENDIAENGYHHYVLADLDEDGQRDLIDDAYVGGTGLFNTISVLHFDRTQGFLLPAANTVDADGTPGSFSINGRGGDQALYWLRIDGKSYAAYRDGDYFQDTVTVSRPLPSPGEPVDTQVLQVRYRYQHTLAPPSHDAASATPEEQQASHWLAQHPQLQAAMDRQLQQLAFAPDGTQRAPDPAARCPVQTSGDPDEADQWPWHGAGHYSFDYVADLRVRHGQACYSASIVFFRSSFLTAPDGCCALWLFDAPGNQVTTLPLRSRRERSGVALVAAVARPE
;
A
#
# COMPACT_ATOMS: atom_id res chain seq x y z
N MET A 1 17.33 -8.21 27.58
CA MET A 1 18.59 -7.67 27.03
C MET A 1 18.28 -7.24 25.64
N SER A 2 18.02 -5.95 25.52
CA SER A 2 17.40 -5.30 24.37
C SER A 2 18.46 -5.00 23.31
N THR A 3 18.09 -5.17 22.04
CA THR A 3 18.85 -4.61 20.92
C THR A 3 17.83 -4.01 19.96
N PRO A 4 17.93 -2.71 19.64
CA PRO A 4 16.97 -2.00 18.81
C PRO A 4 17.29 -2.23 17.33
N MET A 5 16.26 -2.21 16.48
CA MET A 5 16.46 -2.13 15.03
C MET A 5 15.42 -1.17 14.43
N PHE A 6 15.74 0.11 14.49
CA PHE A 6 15.26 1.11 13.55
C PHE A 6 16.50 1.86 13.03
N MET A 7 16.61 1.93 11.71
CA MET A 7 17.40 2.92 10.99
C MET A 7 16.72 3.12 9.63
N PRO A 8 16.17 4.31 9.34
CA PRO A 8 15.97 4.79 7.98
C PRO A 8 17.25 5.51 7.55
N GLY A 9 17.75 5.23 6.34
CA GLY A 9 18.93 5.90 5.82
C GLY A 9 19.10 5.74 4.32
N GLY A 10 18.95 6.85 3.59
CA GLY A 10 19.25 6.93 2.16
C GLY A 10 18.91 8.30 1.56
N PRO A 11 19.90 9.19 1.30
CA PRO A 11 19.72 10.63 1.23
C PRO A 11 19.52 11.22 -0.18
N LEU A 12 19.04 12.47 -0.16
CA LEU A 12 19.06 13.48 -1.22
C LEU A 12 20.45 13.64 -1.88
N ALA A 13 20.47 13.83 -3.20
CA ALA A 13 21.62 14.38 -3.92
C ALA A 13 21.17 15.59 -4.77
N PHE A 14 21.39 16.79 -4.22
CA PHE A 14 21.54 18.03 -4.99
C PHE A 14 23.04 18.30 -5.18
N GLY A 15 23.47 18.70 -6.38
CA GLY A 15 24.87 19.03 -6.62
C GLY A 15 25.25 19.43 -8.05
N VAL A 16 24.82 20.63 -8.44
CA VAL A 16 25.58 21.70 -9.14
C VAL A 16 26.57 21.30 -10.27
N ALA A 17 26.27 21.82 -11.46
CA ALA A 17 27.17 21.92 -12.61
C ALA A 17 28.31 22.94 -12.42
N PRO A 18 29.46 22.75 -13.11
CA PRO A 18 30.35 23.84 -13.49
C PRO A 18 30.34 24.11 -15.01
N SER A 19 30.52 25.38 -15.35
CA SER A 19 30.45 25.92 -16.70
C SER A 19 31.78 25.86 -17.50
N LEU A 20 31.62 25.85 -18.82
CA LEU A 20 32.43 26.51 -19.88
C LEU A 20 33.93 26.16 -20.05
N ALA A 21 34.28 25.62 -21.23
CA ALA A 21 35.30 26.22 -22.12
C ALA A 21 35.34 25.58 -23.54
N SER A 22 35.09 26.43 -24.53
CA SER A 22 35.72 26.54 -25.86
C SER A 22 35.91 25.33 -26.78
N VAL A 23 35.32 25.39 -28.00
CA VAL A 23 36.05 25.23 -29.27
C VAL A 23 35.49 26.19 -30.34
N ARG A 24 36.41 26.78 -31.10
CA ARG A 24 36.25 27.82 -32.13
C ARG A 24 35.99 27.25 -33.54
N ARG A 25 35.41 28.12 -34.39
CA ARG A 25 35.50 28.25 -35.87
C ARG A 25 34.63 27.26 -36.68
N ARG A 26 33.98 27.64 -37.80
CA ARG A 26 34.25 28.72 -38.78
C ARG A 26 32.99 29.04 -39.63
N GLN A 27 33.02 30.25 -40.19
CA GLN A 27 32.12 30.95 -41.12
C GLN A 27 31.52 30.16 -42.31
N GLY A 28 30.35 30.61 -42.78
CA GLY A 28 29.88 30.42 -44.15
C GLY A 28 28.45 30.93 -44.39
N TYR A 29 28.32 32.04 -45.08
CA TYR A 29 27.08 32.75 -45.47
C TYR A 29 26.05 31.87 -46.21
N LEU A 30 24.75 32.08 -45.98
CA LEU A 30 23.81 32.52 -47.04
C LEU A 30 22.47 32.99 -46.46
N LEU A 31 22.05 34.19 -46.89
CA LEU A 31 20.68 34.68 -46.79
C LEU A 31 19.75 33.80 -47.63
N VAL A 32 18.63 33.36 -47.05
CA VAL A 32 17.35 33.24 -47.77
C VAL A 32 16.24 33.71 -46.84
N LEU A 33 15.79 34.94 -47.09
CA LEU A 33 14.48 35.45 -46.70
C LEU A 33 13.42 34.68 -47.50
N VAL A 34 12.62 33.85 -46.84
CA VAL A 34 11.28 33.51 -47.33
C VAL A 34 10.30 33.73 -46.18
N ALA A 35 9.41 34.68 -46.42
CA ALA A 35 8.27 34.99 -45.60
C ALA A 35 7.38 33.75 -45.43
N GLN A 36 7.07 33.40 -44.18
CA GLN A 36 5.77 32.84 -43.84
C GLN A 36 5.25 33.56 -42.59
N ALA A 37 4.43 34.57 -42.86
CA ALA A 37 3.39 34.98 -41.95
C ALA A 37 2.30 33.90 -42.00
N GLY A 38 1.91 33.38 -40.84
CA GLY A 38 0.79 32.45 -40.73
C GLY A 38 1.07 31.37 -39.69
N LEU A 39 0.21 31.31 -38.68
CA LEU A 39 0.19 30.34 -37.58
C LEU A 39 1.17 30.65 -36.43
N ILE A 40 0.95 31.82 -35.80
CA ILE A 40 0.99 31.84 -34.33
C ILE A 40 -0.15 30.91 -33.90
N LEU A 41 0.18 29.65 -33.59
CA LEU A 41 -0.67 28.89 -32.69
C LEU A 41 -0.70 29.73 -31.41
N GLN A 42 -1.83 30.40 -31.18
CA GLN A 42 -2.28 30.60 -29.83
C GLN A 42 -2.45 29.21 -29.24
N ALA A 43 -1.37 28.68 -28.67
CA ALA A 43 -1.49 27.78 -27.54
C ALA A 43 -2.21 28.61 -26.48
N GLN A 44 -3.55 28.62 -26.56
CA GLN A 44 -4.35 28.88 -25.39
C GLN A 44 -3.98 27.74 -24.45
N ALA A 45 -2.99 27.99 -23.60
CA ALA A 45 -2.86 27.25 -22.37
C ALA A 45 -4.21 27.44 -21.70
N SER A 46 -5.09 26.45 -21.84
CA SER A 46 -6.25 26.33 -21.00
C SER A 46 -5.69 26.45 -19.58
N ALA A 47 -6.09 27.51 -18.86
CA ALA A 47 -5.80 27.58 -17.44
C ALA A 47 -6.16 26.21 -16.85
N PRO A 48 -5.31 25.59 -16.01
CA PRO A 48 -5.59 24.27 -15.48
C PRO A 48 -6.95 24.34 -14.82
N SER A 49 -7.95 23.70 -15.44
CA SER A 49 -9.26 23.57 -14.84
C SER A 49 -9.02 22.69 -13.64
N ALA A 50 -9.05 23.28 -12.44
CA ALA A 50 -8.89 22.58 -11.19
C ALA A 50 -9.62 21.23 -11.24
N GLY A 51 -8.85 20.15 -11.11
CA GLY A 51 -9.35 18.79 -11.24
C GLY A 51 -10.45 18.50 -10.23
N ARG A 52 -11.68 18.22 -10.68
CA ARG A 52 -12.63 17.48 -9.81
C ARG A 52 -12.01 16.12 -9.49
N VAL A 53 -12.36 15.51 -8.35
CA VAL A 53 -11.87 14.17 -7.98
C VAL A 53 -12.01 13.17 -9.13
N SER A 54 -13.15 13.14 -9.84
CA SER A 54 -13.36 12.34 -11.06
C SER A 54 -12.30 12.54 -12.16
N GLN A 55 -11.84 13.77 -12.36
CA GLN A 55 -10.80 14.07 -13.35
C GLN A 55 -9.44 13.53 -12.91
N VAL A 56 -9.13 13.66 -11.62
CA VAL A 56 -7.91 13.07 -11.02
C VAL A 56 -7.96 11.55 -11.11
N LEU A 57 -9.08 10.93 -10.75
CA LEU A 57 -9.29 9.49 -10.88
C LEU A 57 -9.06 9.00 -12.31
N ASP A 58 -9.63 9.69 -13.30
CA ASP A 58 -9.45 9.33 -14.71
C ASP A 58 -8.02 9.59 -15.21
N GLN A 59 -7.34 10.61 -14.68
CA GLN A 59 -5.91 10.83 -14.92
C GLN A 59 -5.06 9.68 -14.37
N LEU A 60 -5.20 9.37 -13.08
CA LEU A 60 -4.47 8.27 -12.43
C LEU A 60 -4.75 6.93 -13.13
N ARG A 61 -6.01 6.69 -13.52
CA ARG A 61 -6.40 5.51 -14.32
C ARG A 61 -5.58 5.41 -15.60
N ARG A 62 -5.47 6.50 -16.38
CA ARG A 62 -4.70 6.51 -17.64
C ARG A 62 -3.23 6.27 -17.40
N GLU A 63 -2.66 6.89 -16.37
CA GLU A 63 -1.23 6.78 -16.07
C GLU A 63 -0.87 5.37 -15.58
N ILE A 64 -1.68 4.77 -14.71
CA ILE A 64 -1.53 3.37 -14.28
C ILE A 64 -1.72 2.41 -15.46
N ALA A 65 -2.66 2.71 -16.36
CA ALA A 65 -2.83 1.91 -17.57
C ALA A 65 -1.66 2.04 -18.56
N ALA A 66 -0.90 3.14 -18.50
CA ALA A 66 0.29 3.36 -19.32
C ALA A 66 1.56 2.70 -18.75
N GLU A 67 1.59 2.38 -17.45
CA GLU A 67 2.66 1.60 -16.86
C GLU A 67 2.77 0.20 -17.52
N PRO A 68 4.01 -0.31 -17.71
CA PRO A 68 4.23 -1.67 -18.19
C PRO A 68 3.41 -2.66 -17.36
N ALA A 69 2.72 -3.60 -18.01
CA ALA A 69 1.92 -4.61 -17.30
C ALA A 69 2.76 -5.46 -16.33
N THR A 70 4.07 -5.55 -16.56
CA THR A 70 5.04 -6.25 -15.71
C THR A 70 5.57 -5.40 -14.55
N ASN A 71 5.18 -4.13 -14.43
CA ASN A 71 5.45 -3.34 -13.23
C ASN A 71 4.63 -3.95 -12.08
N PRO A 72 5.26 -4.48 -11.02
CA PRO A 72 4.55 -5.17 -9.96
C PRO A 72 3.85 -4.21 -8.98
N VAL A 73 4.15 -2.91 -9.04
CA VAL A 73 3.62 -1.86 -8.15
C VAL A 73 3.19 -0.62 -8.96
N PRO A 74 2.28 -0.77 -9.95
CA PRO A 74 1.97 0.30 -10.90
C PRO A 74 1.21 1.45 -10.23
N ILE A 75 0.42 1.18 -9.19
CA ILE A 75 -0.26 2.20 -8.38
C ILE A 75 0.79 3.05 -7.68
N GLU A 76 1.65 2.43 -6.87
CA GLU A 76 2.69 3.10 -6.10
C GLU A 76 3.61 3.90 -7.03
N THR A 77 3.98 3.34 -8.18
CA THR A 77 4.80 4.03 -9.19
C THR A 77 4.15 5.31 -9.70
N VAL A 78 2.83 5.31 -9.91
CA VAL A 78 2.08 6.49 -10.37
C VAL A 78 1.87 7.47 -9.22
N LEU A 79 1.39 7.00 -8.07
CA LEU A 79 1.11 7.87 -6.92
C LEU A 79 2.38 8.57 -6.44
N GLN A 80 3.52 7.89 -6.45
CA GLN A 80 4.80 8.50 -6.08
C GLN A 80 5.23 9.66 -7.00
N ARG A 81 4.82 9.66 -8.28
CA ARG A 81 5.08 10.79 -9.20
C ARG A 81 4.29 12.03 -8.84
N HIS A 82 3.15 11.86 -8.17
CA HIS A 82 2.28 12.93 -7.70
C HIS A 82 2.41 13.17 -6.21
N ALA A 83 3.36 12.55 -5.52
CA ALA A 83 3.52 12.67 -4.08
C ALA A 83 3.67 14.15 -3.68
N ASP A 84 2.94 14.56 -2.65
CA ASP A 84 3.10 15.88 -2.07
C ASP A 84 4.39 15.92 -1.22
N THR A 85 5.40 16.59 -1.75
CA THR A 85 6.70 16.75 -1.07
C THR A 85 6.87 18.14 -0.45
N THR A 86 5.80 18.92 -0.34
CA THR A 86 5.87 20.30 0.19
C THR A 86 5.73 20.38 1.71
N GLY A 87 5.22 19.31 2.33
CA GLY A 87 5.00 19.24 3.76
C GLY A 87 6.29 19.10 4.58
N LEU A 88 6.18 19.38 5.88
CA LEU A 88 7.21 19.09 6.88
C LEU A 88 6.78 17.92 7.74
N SER A 89 7.59 16.86 7.75
CA SER A 89 7.34 15.65 8.54
C SER A 89 8.30 15.53 9.72
N PHE A 90 7.80 15.11 10.88
CA PHE A 90 8.63 14.85 12.07
C PHE A 90 7.91 13.97 13.07
N ASP A 91 8.68 13.16 13.80
CA ASP A 91 8.16 12.28 14.84
C ASP A 91 8.21 12.96 16.21
N MET A 92 7.20 12.72 17.05
CA MET A 92 7.21 13.13 18.44
C MET A 92 6.65 12.05 19.37
N GLY A 93 7.31 11.85 20.51
CA GLY A 93 6.87 10.96 21.58
C GLY A 93 5.77 11.57 22.44
N ARG A 94 5.24 10.77 23.37
CA ARG A 94 4.20 11.14 24.33
C ARG A 94 4.61 12.31 25.22
N LEU A 95 3.66 13.17 25.57
CA LEU A 95 3.91 14.25 26.52
C LEU A 95 4.11 13.72 27.95
N GLY A 96 5.21 14.13 28.59
CA GLY A 96 5.48 13.84 30.00
C GLY A 96 6.20 12.52 30.28
N ASP A 97 6.51 11.74 29.24
CA ASP A 97 7.28 10.51 29.36
C ASP A 97 8.78 10.84 29.38
N ALA A 98 9.37 10.89 30.57
CA ALA A 98 10.78 11.29 30.77
C ALA A 98 11.78 10.16 30.45
N ASP A 99 11.30 8.91 30.32
CA ASP A 99 12.13 7.75 29.98
C ASP A 99 12.36 7.64 28.46
N ASP A 100 11.61 8.40 27.65
CA ASP A 100 11.65 8.34 26.19
C ASP A 100 12.49 9.49 25.59
N THR A 101 13.78 9.46 25.90
CA THR A 101 14.74 10.53 25.56
C THR A 101 15.08 10.65 24.07
N GLU A 102 14.64 9.72 23.23
CA GLU A 102 15.03 9.65 21.81
C GLU A 102 14.09 10.39 20.84
N ALA A 103 12.83 10.68 21.21
CA ALA A 103 11.86 11.21 20.23
C ALA A 103 10.99 12.38 20.68
N THR A 104 11.36 13.18 21.68
CA THR A 104 10.62 14.42 21.95
C THR A 104 11.43 15.62 21.46
N PRO A 105 11.14 16.21 20.28
CA PRO A 105 11.52 17.59 20.02
C PRO A 105 10.87 18.46 21.09
N THR A 106 11.60 18.71 22.17
CA THR A 106 11.25 19.78 23.12
C THR A 106 11.40 21.16 22.47
N LEU A 107 12.04 21.20 21.29
CA LEU A 107 12.28 22.37 20.47
C LEU A 107 11.46 22.28 19.17
N GLN A 108 10.92 23.44 18.78
CA GLN A 108 10.23 23.64 17.52
C GLN A 108 11.06 23.13 16.33
N PRO A 109 10.53 22.20 15.50
CA PRO A 109 11.25 21.69 14.34
C PRO A 109 11.57 22.80 13.33
N PRO A 110 12.71 22.71 12.60
CA PRO A 110 13.07 23.70 11.59
C PRO A 110 11.99 23.89 10.53
N GLY A 111 11.64 25.14 10.23
CA GLY A 111 10.66 25.49 9.20
C GLY A 111 9.19 25.43 9.65
N VAL A 112 8.91 24.97 10.87
CA VAL A 112 7.59 25.13 11.50
C VAL A 112 7.46 26.58 11.96
N ALA A 113 6.33 27.24 11.73
CA ALA A 113 6.07 28.60 12.20
C ALA A 113 5.67 28.59 13.68
N GLU A 114 5.89 29.71 14.38
CA GLU A 114 5.57 29.82 15.82
C GLU A 114 4.09 29.55 16.12
N ALA A 115 3.18 30.03 15.27
CA ALA A 115 1.74 29.81 15.43
C ALA A 115 1.36 28.33 15.25
N GLU A 116 1.93 27.65 14.25
CA GLU A 116 1.70 26.22 14.02
C GLU A 116 2.28 25.38 15.16
N TRP A 117 3.47 25.74 15.64
CA TRP A 117 4.10 25.06 16.77
C TRP A 117 3.26 25.22 18.04
N SER A 118 2.79 26.44 18.34
CA SER A 118 1.91 26.68 19.48
C SER A 118 0.59 25.90 19.36
N ALA A 119 0.00 25.83 18.16
CA ALA A 119 -1.21 25.07 17.92
C ALA A 119 -1.00 23.56 18.06
N LEU A 120 0.13 23.04 17.57
CA LEU A 120 0.49 21.62 17.71
C LEU A 120 0.68 21.23 19.17
N GLN A 121 1.37 22.08 19.95
CA GLN A 121 1.56 21.84 21.38
C GLN A 121 0.22 21.88 22.15
N ALA A 122 -0.70 22.77 21.77
CA ALA A 122 -2.05 22.82 22.35
C ALA A 122 -2.88 21.58 21.98
N TYR A 123 -2.82 21.14 20.72
CA TYR A 123 -3.47 19.91 20.27
C TYR A 123 -2.94 18.68 21.03
N ARG A 124 -1.62 18.52 21.11
CA ARG A 124 -0.99 17.39 21.81
C ARG A 124 -1.30 17.32 23.29
N ALA A 125 -1.47 18.47 23.94
CA ALA A 125 -1.87 18.52 25.33
C ALA A 125 -3.23 17.86 25.59
N THR A 126 -4.06 17.68 24.56
CA THR A 126 -5.33 16.97 24.65
C THR A 126 -5.31 15.59 24.00
N SER A 127 -4.64 15.42 22.85
CA SER A 127 -4.65 14.17 22.06
C SER A 127 -3.53 13.19 22.36
N ALA A 128 -2.41 13.66 22.93
CA ALA A 128 -1.22 12.85 23.21
C ALA A 128 -0.76 13.00 24.68
N SER A 129 -1.72 13.27 25.58
CA SER A 129 -1.50 13.24 27.03
C SER A 129 -1.50 11.79 27.53
N ALA A 130 -0.91 11.54 28.70
CA ALA A 130 -0.88 10.19 29.28
C ALA A 130 -2.26 9.52 29.41
N GLU A 131 -3.33 10.32 29.56
CA GLU A 131 -4.70 9.84 29.70
C GLU A 131 -5.44 9.63 28.37
N ASN A 132 -5.04 10.33 27.31
CA ASN A 132 -5.79 10.41 26.05
C ASN A 132 -5.02 9.92 24.83
N ASP A 133 -3.72 9.66 24.97
CA ASP A 133 -2.86 9.17 23.90
C ASP A 133 -3.34 7.81 23.39
N ILE A 134 -3.66 7.77 22.11
CA ILE A 134 -4.10 6.56 21.41
C ILE A 134 -2.93 5.72 20.90
N ALA A 135 -1.71 6.27 20.87
CA ALA A 135 -0.53 5.59 20.36
C ALA A 135 -0.04 4.52 21.35
N GLU A 136 -0.15 3.23 20.98
CA GLU A 136 0.31 2.10 21.80
C GLU A 136 1.81 2.19 22.06
N ASN A 137 2.59 2.64 21.08
CA ASN A 137 4.02 2.84 21.19
C ASN A 137 4.41 4.21 21.78
N GLY A 138 3.44 5.10 22.04
CA GLY A 138 3.68 6.45 22.53
C GLY A 138 4.33 7.39 21.52
N TYR A 139 4.31 7.07 20.22
CA TYR A 139 4.86 7.92 19.17
C TYR A 139 3.79 8.31 18.15
N HIS A 140 3.86 9.56 17.73
CA HIS A 140 3.07 10.13 16.65
C HIS A 140 3.98 10.62 15.54
N HIS A 141 3.61 10.33 14.30
CA HIS A 141 4.21 10.93 13.12
C HIS A 141 3.34 12.09 12.66
N TYR A 142 3.92 13.29 12.66
CA TYR A 142 3.22 14.50 12.23
C TYR A 142 3.69 14.96 10.86
N VAL A 143 2.75 15.42 10.04
CA VAL A 143 3.04 16.14 8.80
C VAL A 143 2.28 17.47 8.78
N LEU A 144 3.00 18.57 8.55
CA LEU A 144 2.41 19.88 8.29
C LEU A 144 2.43 20.17 6.79
N ALA A 145 1.26 20.28 6.17
CA ALA A 145 1.11 20.53 4.73
C ALA A 145 -0.13 21.38 4.45
N ASP A 146 -0.11 22.17 3.37
CA ASP A 146 -1.28 22.91 2.91
C ASP A 146 -2.23 21.98 2.15
N LEU A 147 -3.34 21.57 2.79
CA LEU A 147 -4.25 20.53 2.30
C LEU A 147 -5.55 21.10 1.70
N ASP A 148 -5.85 22.36 1.95
CA ASP A 148 -7.02 23.08 1.42
C ASP A 148 -6.67 24.26 0.49
N GLU A 149 -5.38 24.47 0.22
CA GLU A 149 -4.81 25.51 -0.63
C GLU A 149 -5.06 26.95 -0.14
N ASP A 150 -5.25 27.15 1.17
CA ASP A 150 -5.39 28.47 1.77
C ASP A 150 -4.03 29.18 2.05
N GLY A 151 -2.92 28.47 1.83
CA GLY A 151 -1.56 28.95 2.05
C GLY A 151 -1.07 28.80 3.51
N GLN A 152 -1.85 28.17 4.37
CA GLN A 152 -1.49 27.75 5.72
C GLN A 152 -1.35 26.23 5.73
N ARG A 153 -0.53 25.71 6.66
CA ARG A 153 -0.36 24.27 6.78
C ARG A 153 -1.34 23.72 7.79
N ASP A 154 -2.05 22.71 7.36
CA ASP A 154 -2.87 21.80 8.14
C ASP A 154 -1.99 20.71 8.76
N LEU A 155 -2.56 19.94 9.69
CA LEU A 155 -1.87 18.88 10.41
C LEU A 155 -2.40 17.50 9.97
N ILE A 156 -1.47 16.59 9.74
CA ILE A 156 -1.73 15.16 9.67
C ILE A 156 -1.07 14.54 10.91
N ASP A 157 -1.83 13.74 11.66
CA ASP A 157 -1.38 12.96 12.82
C ASP A 157 -1.57 11.46 12.52
N ASP A 158 -0.47 10.74 12.34
CA ASP A 158 -0.43 9.29 12.16
C ASP A 158 0.08 8.61 13.43
N ALA A 159 -0.78 7.82 14.06
CA ALA A 159 -0.51 7.15 15.32
C ALA A 159 -0.76 5.64 15.20
N TYR A 160 0.22 4.84 15.63
CA TYR A 160 0.06 3.41 15.78
C TYR A 160 -0.79 3.10 17.02
N VAL A 161 -2.04 2.72 16.82
CA VAL A 161 -3.02 2.46 17.90
C VAL A 161 -3.05 1.00 18.34
N GLY A 162 -2.31 0.14 17.66
CA GLY A 162 -2.04 -1.19 18.16
C GLY A 162 -3.03 -2.27 17.80
N GLY A 163 -3.12 -3.25 18.69
CA GLY A 163 -3.99 -4.41 18.55
C GLY A 163 -3.45 -5.48 17.61
N THR A 164 -4.22 -6.57 17.46
CA THR A 164 -3.76 -7.69 16.64
C THR A 164 -3.78 -7.39 15.13
N GLY A 165 -4.41 -6.32 14.67
CA GLY A 165 -4.29 -5.84 13.29
C GLY A 165 -3.09 -4.94 13.05
N LEU A 166 -2.33 -4.53 14.08
CA LEU A 166 -1.29 -3.50 13.94
C LEU A 166 -1.85 -2.22 13.28
N PHE A 167 -2.88 -1.65 13.90
CA PHE A 167 -3.61 -0.54 13.30
C PHE A 167 -2.87 0.79 13.44
N ASN A 168 -2.94 1.59 12.38
CA ASN A 168 -2.64 3.02 12.42
C ASN A 168 -3.94 3.82 12.24
N THR A 169 -4.08 4.89 13.01
CA THR A 169 -5.11 5.92 12.81
C THR A 169 -4.43 7.15 12.27
N ILE A 170 -5.00 7.73 11.21
CA ILE A 170 -4.47 8.91 10.55
C ILE A 170 -5.56 9.99 10.58
N SER A 171 -5.29 11.09 11.27
CA SER A 171 -6.21 12.21 11.41
C SER A 171 -5.69 13.43 10.66
N VAL A 172 -6.57 14.09 9.92
CA VAL A 172 -6.32 15.35 9.21
C VAL A 172 -7.05 16.46 9.96
N LEU A 173 -6.34 17.53 10.28
CA LEU A 173 -6.86 18.66 11.05
C LEU A 173 -6.58 19.98 10.31
N HIS A 174 -7.62 20.78 10.14
CA HIS A 174 -7.51 22.11 9.56
C HIS A 174 -6.87 23.10 10.53
N PHE A 175 -6.02 24.00 10.04
CA PHE A 175 -5.46 25.07 10.86
C PHE A 175 -6.36 26.31 10.93
N ASP A 176 -6.96 26.56 12.11
CA ASP A 176 -7.62 27.82 12.42
C ASP A 176 -6.68 28.75 13.21
N ARG A 177 -6.55 30.01 12.78
CA ARG A 177 -5.64 30.99 13.42
C ARG A 177 -5.99 31.33 14.86
N THR A 178 -7.24 31.11 15.27
CA THR A 178 -7.74 31.46 16.60
C THR A 178 -7.85 30.24 17.51
N GLN A 179 -8.21 29.08 16.96
CA GLN A 179 -8.47 27.85 17.72
C GLN A 179 -7.36 26.80 17.57
N GLY A 180 -6.41 26.98 16.65
CA GLY A 180 -5.37 26.02 16.34
C GLY A 180 -5.85 24.91 15.40
N PHE A 181 -5.31 23.70 15.55
CA PHE A 181 -5.70 22.56 14.73
C PHE A 181 -7.07 22.01 15.15
N LEU A 182 -7.98 21.89 14.20
CA LEU A 182 -9.35 21.45 14.38
C LEU A 182 -9.67 20.26 13.49
N LEU A 183 -10.40 19.29 14.03
CA LEU A 183 -10.98 18.24 13.18
C LEU A 183 -12.00 18.86 12.21
N PRO A 184 -12.07 18.38 10.96
CA PRO A 184 -13.11 18.76 10.02
C PRO A 184 -14.49 18.53 10.62
N ALA A 185 -15.41 19.48 10.40
CA ALA A 185 -16.79 19.28 10.83
C ALA A 185 -17.37 18.04 10.12
N ALA A 186 -17.98 17.13 10.88
CA ALA A 186 -18.65 15.98 10.31
C ALA A 186 -19.75 16.45 9.34
N ASN A 187 -19.60 16.11 8.05
CA ASN A 187 -20.67 16.30 7.08
C ASN A 187 -21.80 15.36 7.47
N THR A 188 -23.03 15.86 7.57
CA THR A 188 -24.22 15.11 8.05
C THR A 188 -24.67 13.92 7.17
N VAL A 189 -23.82 13.43 6.26
CA VAL A 189 -24.20 12.47 5.20
C VAL A 189 -23.57 11.08 5.37
N ASP A 190 -22.47 10.92 6.12
CA ASP A 190 -21.89 9.60 6.39
C ASP A 190 -21.78 9.38 7.90
N ALA A 191 -22.67 8.54 8.45
CA ALA A 191 -22.70 8.21 9.87
C ALA A 191 -21.51 7.31 10.29
N ASP A 192 -20.77 6.75 9.33
CA ASP A 192 -19.71 5.78 9.58
C ASP A 192 -18.29 6.30 9.27
N GLY A 193 -18.16 7.51 8.69
CA GLY A 193 -16.87 8.10 8.33
C GLY A 193 -16.70 9.49 8.95
N THR A 194 -15.73 9.65 9.84
CA THR A 194 -15.31 11.00 10.27
C THR A 194 -14.50 11.63 9.12
N PRO A 195 -14.93 12.76 8.53
CA PRO A 195 -14.17 13.40 7.45
C PRO A 195 -12.74 13.70 7.90
N GLY A 196 -11.76 13.39 7.05
CA GLY A 196 -10.34 13.56 7.39
C GLY A 196 -9.78 12.51 8.34
N SER A 197 -10.47 11.39 8.59
CA SER A 197 -9.93 10.27 9.37
C SER A 197 -9.76 9.03 8.48
N PHE A 198 -8.62 8.37 8.60
CA PHE A 198 -8.30 7.13 7.90
C PHE A 198 -7.76 6.10 8.89
N SER A 199 -7.89 4.82 8.55
CA SER A 199 -7.23 3.75 9.27
C SER A 199 -6.55 2.79 8.31
N ILE A 200 -5.41 2.26 8.75
CA ILE A 200 -4.66 1.23 8.03
C ILE A 200 -4.52 0.04 8.95
N ASN A 201 -4.93 -1.13 8.47
CA ASN A 201 -4.72 -2.41 9.11
C ASN A 201 -3.38 -3.01 8.64
N GLY A 202 -2.35 -2.93 9.48
CA GLY A 202 -1.01 -3.43 9.17
C GLY A 202 -0.94 -4.94 8.92
N ARG A 203 -1.80 -5.71 9.59
CA ARG A 203 -1.91 -7.17 9.54
C ARG A 203 -3.36 -7.59 9.36
N GLY A 204 -3.72 -8.00 8.14
CA GLY A 204 -5.09 -8.31 7.75
C GLY A 204 -5.73 -7.30 6.80
N GLY A 205 -5.06 -6.18 6.57
CA GLY A 205 -5.28 -5.34 5.38
C GLY A 205 -4.06 -5.35 4.48
N ASP A 206 -4.26 -4.96 3.22
CA ASP A 206 -3.20 -4.49 2.32
C ASP A 206 -3.51 -3.04 1.95
N GLN A 207 -3.36 -2.16 2.94
CA GLN A 207 -3.85 -0.78 2.91
C GLN A 207 -2.71 0.22 2.89
N ALA A 208 -2.86 1.31 2.14
CA ALA A 208 -1.88 2.38 2.11
C ALA A 208 -2.55 3.71 1.82
N LEU A 209 -2.03 4.79 2.42
CA LEU A 209 -2.49 6.15 2.19
C LEU A 209 -1.37 6.98 1.56
N TYR A 210 -1.71 7.73 0.52
CA TYR A 210 -0.78 8.61 -0.18
C TYR A 210 -1.32 10.03 -0.22
N TRP A 211 -0.46 10.98 0.11
CA TRP A 211 -0.72 12.41 -0.04
C TRP A 211 -0.22 12.86 -1.41
N LEU A 212 -1.11 13.38 -2.24
CA LEU A 212 -0.82 13.75 -3.62
C LEU A 212 -1.01 15.25 -3.84
N ARG A 213 -0.20 15.82 -4.73
CA ARG A 213 -0.37 17.17 -5.26
C ARG A 213 -0.52 17.12 -6.78
N ILE A 214 -1.72 17.41 -7.28
CA ILE A 214 -2.04 17.35 -8.73
C ILE A 214 -2.69 18.68 -9.13
N ASP A 215 -2.14 19.34 -10.15
CA ASP A 215 -2.59 20.65 -10.63
C ASP A 215 -2.72 21.72 -9.52
N GLY A 216 -1.78 21.69 -8.56
CA GLY A 216 -1.73 22.60 -7.42
C GLY A 216 -2.67 22.26 -6.27
N LYS A 217 -3.40 21.14 -6.36
CA LYS A 217 -4.39 20.71 -5.38
C LYS A 217 -3.97 19.45 -4.63
N SER A 218 -4.28 19.40 -3.34
CA SER A 218 -3.98 18.30 -2.42
C SER A 218 -5.07 17.22 -2.45
N TYR A 219 -4.66 15.96 -2.53
CA TYR A 219 -5.55 14.80 -2.54
C TYR A 219 -5.03 13.71 -1.60
N ALA A 220 -5.95 12.97 -1.00
CA ALA A 220 -5.67 11.71 -0.33
C ALA A 220 -6.04 10.57 -1.29
N ALA A 221 -5.11 9.65 -1.53
CA ALA A 221 -5.37 8.41 -2.24
C ALA A 221 -5.22 7.23 -1.28
N TYR A 222 -6.33 6.57 -0.97
CA TYR A 222 -6.38 5.40 -0.10
C TYR A 222 -6.48 4.14 -0.95
N ARG A 223 -5.43 3.31 -0.93
CA ARG A 223 -5.39 2.00 -1.58
C ARG A 223 -5.82 0.94 -0.58
N ASP A 224 -6.75 0.09 -0.98
CA ASP A 224 -7.10 -1.14 -0.27
C ASP A 224 -6.96 -2.33 -1.22
N GLY A 225 -6.10 -3.27 -0.85
CA GLY A 225 -5.68 -4.40 -1.65
C GLY A 225 -6.33 -5.71 -1.21
N ASP A 226 -6.76 -6.48 -2.19
CA ASP A 226 -7.03 -7.91 -2.12
C ASP A 226 -6.03 -8.63 -3.02
N TYR A 227 -5.95 -9.96 -2.89
CA TYR A 227 -5.01 -10.75 -3.68
C TYR A 227 -5.00 -10.40 -5.18
N PHE A 228 -6.16 -10.33 -5.85
CA PHE A 228 -6.25 -10.13 -7.30
C PHE A 228 -6.56 -8.69 -7.74
N GLN A 229 -6.77 -7.77 -6.81
CA GLN A 229 -7.16 -6.40 -7.15
C GLN A 229 -6.79 -5.41 -6.06
N ASP A 230 -6.57 -4.17 -6.45
CA ASP A 230 -6.56 -3.04 -5.54
C ASP A 230 -7.67 -2.08 -5.94
N THR A 231 -8.27 -1.46 -4.95
CA THR A 231 -9.13 -0.29 -5.12
C THR A 231 -8.43 0.94 -4.57
N VAL A 232 -8.45 2.03 -5.32
CA VAL A 232 -7.95 3.34 -4.90
C VAL A 232 -9.11 4.32 -4.84
N THR A 233 -9.41 4.77 -3.64
CA THR A 233 -10.33 5.88 -3.39
C THR A 233 -9.53 7.17 -3.35
N VAL A 234 -9.96 8.18 -4.10
CA VAL A 234 -9.34 9.52 -4.07
C VAL A 234 -10.33 10.48 -3.44
N SER A 235 -9.88 11.28 -2.49
CA SER A 235 -10.68 12.31 -1.84
C SER A 235 -9.88 13.58 -1.62
N ARG A 236 -10.59 14.66 -1.33
CA ARG A 236 -10.00 15.88 -0.79
C ARG A 236 -9.80 15.67 0.72
N PRO A 237 -8.59 15.89 1.28
CA PRO A 237 -8.35 15.72 2.71
C PRO A 237 -9.22 16.68 3.54
N LEU A 238 -9.35 17.92 3.05
CA LEU A 238 -10.20 18.97 3.61
C LEU A 238 -11.14 19.49 2.50
N PRO A 239 -12.29 18.82 2.27
CA PRO A 239 -13.23 19.24 1.24
C PRO A 239 -13.94 20.54 1.64
N SER A 240 -14.21 21.40 0.65
CA SER A 240 -15.04 22.58 0.89
C SER A 240 -16.49 22.17 1.20
N PRO A 241 -17.23 22.91 2.03
CA PRO A 241 -18.65 22.62 2.29
C PRO A 241 -19.47 22.49 1.00
N GLY A 242 -20.16 21.35 0.84
CA GLY A 242 -20.98 21.06 -0.34
C GLY A 242 -20.21 20.56 -1.56
N GLU A 243 -18.90 20.29 -1.43
CA GLU A 243 -18.14 19.59 -2.47
C GLU A 243 -18.68 18.16 -2.64
N PRO A 244 -19.05 17.74 -3.86
CA PRO A 244 -19.61 16.41 -4.07
C PRO A 244 -18.56 15.33 -3.83
N VAL A 245 -18.94 14.33 -3.04
CA VAL A 245 -18.15 13.11 -2.88
C VAL A 245 -18.22 12.32 -4.19
N ASP A 246 -17.06 11.92 -4.71
CA ASP A 246 -17.01 11.06 -5.88
C ASP A 246 -17.44 9.65 -5.48
N THR A 247 -18.34 9.07 -6.26
CA THR A 247 -18.84 7.71 -6.04
C THR A 247 -18.11 6.69 -6.88
N GLN A 248 -17.07 7.09 -7.60
CA GLN A 248 -16.20 6.18 -8.34
C GLN A 248 -14.90 5.90 -7.58
N VAL A 249 -14.41 4.68 -7.72
CA VAL A 249 -13.07 4.28 -7.30
C VAL A 249 -12.30 3.76 -8.49
N LEU A 250 -10.98 3.86 -8.42
CA LEU A 250 -10.10 3.25 -9.38
C LEU A 250 -9.83 1.80 -8.98
N GLN A 251 -10.18 0.85 -9.83
CA GLN A 251 -9.86 -0.57 -9.65
C GLN A 251 -8.69 -0.96 -10.55
N VAL A 252 -7.66 -1.58 -9.97
CA VAL A 252 -6.55 -2.20 -10.68
C VAL A 252 -6.58 -3.69 -10.43
N ARG A 253 -6.51 -4.49 -11.49
CA ARG A 253 -6.61 -5.95 -11.40
C ARG A 253 -5.29 -6.60 -11.76
N TYR A 254 -4.98 -7.71 -11.11
CA TYR A 254 -3.70 -8.39 -11.22
C TYR A 254 -3.85 -9.88 -11.53
N ARG A 255 -2.76 -10.44 -12.05
CA ARG A 255 -2.55 -11.87 -12.26
C ARG A 255 -1.25 -12.26 -11.61
N TYR A 256 -1.21 -13.44 -11.00
CA TYR A 256 -0.02 -13.93 -10.34
C TYR A 256 0.47 -15.22 -10.98
N GLN A 257 1.78 -15.28 -11.15
CA GLN A 257 2.48 -16.53 -11.45
C GLN A 257 3.29 -16.89 -10.21
N HIS A 258 3.05 -18.07 -9.66
CA HIS A 258 3.76 -18.56 -8.48
C HIS A 258 4.78 -19.61 -8.86
N THR A 259 5.90 -19.58 -8.14
CA THR A 259 6.92 -20.62 -8.12
C THR A 259 7.34 -20.85 -6.68
N LEU A 260 7.82 -22.04 -6.35
CA LEU A 260 8.44 -22.24 -5.05
C LEU A 260 9.64 -21.31 -4.91
N ALA A 261 9.75 -20.63 -3.77
CA ALA A 261 10.94 -19.85 -3.47
C ALA A 261 12.16 -20.80 -3.41
N PRO A 262 13.32 -20.41 -3.95
CA PRO A 262 14.53 -21.20 -3.79
C PRO A 262 14.87 -21.32 -2.30
N PRO A 263 15.45 -22.46 -1.86
CA PRO A 263 15.96 -22.58 -0.49
C PRO A 263 16.91 -21.42 -0.17
N SER A 264 16.84 -20.89 1.06
CA SER A 264 17.77 -19.84 1.46
C SER A 264 19.21 -20.36 1.37
N HIS A 265 20.06 -19.60 0.67
CA HIS A 265 21.48 -19.91 0.55
C HIS A 265 22.27 -19.50 1.80
N ASP A 266 21.70 -18.65 2.65
CA ASP A 266 22.31 -18.17 3.88
C ASP A 266 21.49 -18.62 5.10
N ALA A 267 21.94 -19.70 5.73
CA ALA A 267 21.30 -20.26 6.92
C ALA A 267 21.34 -19.30 8.13
N ALA A 268 22.25 -18.31 8.14
CA ALA A 268 22.35 -17.36 9.25
C ALA A 268 21.27 -16.26 9.19
N SER A 269 20.75 -15.96 8.00
CA SER A 269 19.69 -14.97 7.80
C SER A 269 18.31 -15.58 7.54
N ALA A 270 18.23 -16.89 7.35
CA ALA A 270 16.97 -17.59 7.07
C ALA A 270 16.05 -17.58 8.29
N THR A 271 14.76 -17.30 8.10
CA THR A 271 13.77 -17.44 9.19
C THR A 271 13.61 -18.91 9.58
N PRO A 272 13.13 -19.22 10.80
CA PRO A 272 12.81 -20.58 11.19
C PRO A 272 11.89 -21.31 10.19
N GLU A 273 10.91 -20.60 9.63
CA GLU A 273 9.98 -21.12 8.62
C GLU A 273 10.70 -21.46 7.31
N GLU A 274 11.60 -20.59 6.84
CA GLU A 274 12.41 -20.84 5.63
C GLU A 274 13.36 -22.03 5.81
N GLN A 275 13.94 -22.18 7.00
CA GLN A 275 14.78 -23.32 7.35
C GLN A 275 13.96 -24.62 7.36
N GLN A 276 12.77 -24.61 7.96
CA GLN A 276 11.85 -25.75 7.98
C GLN A 276 11.41 -26.13 6.56
N ALA A 277 11.04 -25.16 5.73
CA ALA A 277 10.67 -25.36 4.32
C ALA A 277 11.83 -26.00 3.54
N SER A 278 13.03 -25.44 3.67
CA SER A 278 14.24 -25.94 2.99
C SER A 278 14.58 -27.37 3.42
N HIS A 279 14.50 -27.66 4.72
CA HIS A 279 14.73 -29.00 5.24
C HIS A 279 13.71 -30.01 4.72
N TRP A 280 12.43 -29.64 4.70
CA TRP A 280 11.36 -30.50 4.21
C TRP A 280 11.51 -30.79 2.71
N LEU A 281 11.82 -29.77 1.90
CA LEU A 281 12.08 -29.93 0.46
C LEU A 281 13.28 -30.84 0.18
N ALA A 282 14.34 -30.73 0.97
CA ALA A 282 15.52 -31.60 0.85
C ALA A 282 15.19 -33.08 1.11
N GLN A 283 14.22 -33.37 1.98
CA GLN A 283 13.71 -34.73 2.21
C GLN A 283 12.73 -35.21 1.13
N HIS A 284 12.10 -34.28 0.39
CA HIS A 284 11.07 -34.58 -0.60
C HIS A 284 11.32 -33.94 -1.98
N PRO A 285 12.50 -34.12 -2.60
CA PRO A 285 12.88 -33.44 -3.84
C PRO A 285 11.92 -33.73 -5.01
N GLN A 286 11.32 -34.92 -5.03
CA GLN A 286 10.33 -35.33 -6.02
C GLN A 286 9.01 -34.54 -5.95
N LEU A 287 8.64 -34.03 -4.76
CA LEU A 287 7.42 -33.24 -4.60
C LEU A 287 7.62 -31.81 -5.11
N GLN A 288 8.85 -31.29 -5.08
CA GLN A 288 9.16 -29.95 -5.59
C GLN A 288 8.69 -29.78 -7.04
N ALA A 289 9.12 -30.67 -7.94
CA ALA A 289 8.73 -30.62 -9.35
C ALA A 289 7.21 -30.83 -9.58
N ALA A 290 6.56 -31.60 -8.71
CA ALA A 290 5.11 -31.78 -8.78
C ALA A 290 4.36 -30.51 -8.36
N MET A 291 4.83 -29.83 -7.31
CA MET A 291 4.28 -28.55 -6.83
C MET A 291 4.48 -27.45 -7.85
N ASP A 292 5.69 -27.27 -8.38
CA ASP A 292 5.96 -26.26 -9.43
C ASP A 292 5.06 -26.46 -10.65
N ARG A 293 4.83 -27.72 -11.05
CA ARG A 293 3.89 -28.04 -12.14
C ARG A 293 2.45 -27.63 -11.80
N GLN A 294 1.99 -27.86 -10.57
CA GLN A 294 0.64 -27.44 -10.15
C GLN A 294 0.52 -25.91 -10.11
N LEU A 295 1.52 -25.21 -9.59
CA LEU A 295 1.55 -23.74 -9.55
C LEU A 295 1.52 -23.13 -10.96
N GLN A 296 2.25 -23.72 -11.92
CA GLN A 296 2.24 -23.30 -13.33
C GLN A 296 0.91 -23.57 -14.04
N GLN A 297 0.06 -24.44 -13.50
CA GLN A 297 -1.23 -24.77 -14.09
C GLN A 297 -2.35 -23.84 -13.62
N LEU A 298 -2.11 -22.94 -12.65
CA LEU A 298 -3.12 -21.98 -12.20
C LEU A 298 -3.76 -21.25 -13.39
N ALA A 299 -5.09 -21.26 -13.42
CA ALA A 299 -5.90 -20.69 -14.47
C ALA A 299 -6.59 -19.42 -13.98
N PHE A 300 -7.25 -18.72 -14.90
CA PHE A 300 -8.09 -17.58 -14.58
C PHE A 300 -9.56 -17.91 -14.85
N ALA A 301 -10.43 -17.49 -13.95
CA ALA A 301 -11.87 -17.45 -14.18
C ALA A 301 -12.22 -16.33 -15.18
N PRO A 302 -13.43 -16.37 -15.78
CA PRO A 302 -13.88 -15.33 -16.71
C PRO A 302 -13.93 -13.93 -16.08
N ASP A 303 -14.19 -13.87 -14.79
CA ASP A 303 -14.19 -12.63 -14.03
C ASP A 303 -12.78 -12.10 -13.79
N GLY A 304 -11.71 -12.85 -14.09
CA GLY A 304 -10.31 -12.46 -13.89
C GLY A 304 -9.66 -12.98 -12.60
N THR A 305 -10.42 -13.66 -11.72
CA THR A 305 -9.87 -14.26 -10.49
C THR A 305 -9.00 -15.48 -10.80
N GLN A 306 -7.97 -15.72 -10.01
CA GLN A 306 -7.09 -16.87 -10.17
C GLN A 306 -7.71 -18.11 -9.52
N ARG A 307 -7.62 -19.27 -10.17
CA ARG A 307 -8.18 -20.52 -9.69
C ARG A 307 -7.36 -21.73 -10.10
N ALA A 308 -7.49 -22.82 -9.36
CA ALA A 308 -7.01 -24.11 -9.81
C ALA A 308 -7.76 -24.59 -11.08
N PRO A 309 -7.10 -25.34 -11.99
CA PRO A 309 -7.74 -25.92 -13.17
C PRO A 309 -8.95 -26.80 -12.85
N ASP A 310 -8.79 -27.63 -11.82
CA ASP A 310 -9.81 -28.52 -11.29
C ASP A 310 -10.01 -28.17 -9.80
N PRO A 311 -10.90 -27.21 -9.49
CA PRO A 311 -11.20 -26.82 -8.11
C PRO A 311 -11.82 -27.95 -7.29
N ALA A 312 -12.23 -29.07 -7.89
CA ALA A 312 -12.75 -30.25 -7.22
C ALA A 312 -11.69 -31.36 -7.06
N ALA A 313 -10.47 -31.16 -7.58
CA ALA A 313 -9.37 -32.08 -7.37
C ALA A 313 -9.03 -32.14 -5.88
N ARG A 314 -9.41 -33.23 -5.23
CA ARG A 314 -9.06 -33.53 -3.84
C ARG A 314 -8.11 -34.70 -3.76
N CYS A 315 -7.26 -34.70 -2.74
CA CYS A 315 -6.63 -35.95 -2.31
C CYS A 315 -7.70 -36.88 -1.72
N PRO A 316 -7.57 -38.20 -1.90
CA PRO A 316 -8.44 -39.15 -1.22
C PRO A 316 -8.37 -38.89 0.28
N VAL A 317 -9.51 -38.57 0.90
CA VAL A 317 -9.57 -38.31 2.33
C VAL A 317 -9.56 -39.67 3.03
N GLN A 318 -8.59 -39.91 3.90
CA GLN A 318 -8.71 -41.01 4.87
C GLN A 318 -9.55 -40.49 6.04
N THR A 319 -10.85 -40.30 5.83
CA THR A 319 -11.73 -39.95 6.96
C THR A 319 -11.87 -41.16 7.87
N SER A 320 -12.14 -40.88 9.14
CA SER A 320 -12.59 -41.88 10.12
C SER A 320 -13.96 -42.52 9.78
N GLY A 321 -14.51 -42.23 8.60
CA GLY A 321 -15.90 -42.48 8.21
C GLY A 321 -16.83 -41.29 8.48
N ASP A 322 -16.32 -40.20 9.05
CA ASP A 322 -17.07 -38.97 9.30
C ASP A 322 -17.23 -38.13 8.01
N PRO A 323 -18.46 -37.91 7.52
CA PRO A 323 -18.70 -37.05 6.36
C PRO A 323 -18.35 -35.58 6.63
N ASP A 324 -18.45 -35.11 7.87
CA ASP A 324 -18.13 -33.71 8.20
C ASP A 324 -16.61 -33.45 8.06
N GLU A 325 -15.76 -34.45 8.32
CA GLU A 325 -14.31 -34.38 8.07
C GLU A 325 -13.97 -34.35 6.57
N ALA A 326 -14.77 -35.02 5.72
CA ALA A 326 -14.56 -35.02 4.27
C ALA A 326 -14.91 -33.67 3.64
N ASP A 327 -15.98 -33.03 4.14
CA ASP A 327 -16.45 -31.73 3.65
C ASP A 327 -15.51 -30.58 4.06
N GLN A 328 -14.68 -30.79 5.08
CA GLN A 328 -13.64 -29.86 5.52
C GLN A 328 -12.33 -29.97 4.73
N TRP A 329 -12.30 -30.67 3.58
CA TRP A 329 -11.09 -30.86 2.77
C TRP A 329 -11.15 -30.14 1.41
N PRO A 330 -10.20 -29.23 1.09
CA PRO A 330 -9.00 -28.83 1.83
C PRO A 330 -9.31 -28.12 3.16
N TRP A 331 -8.46 -28.37 4.15
CA TRP A 331 -8.64 -27.81 5.49
C TRP A 331 -8.31 -26.32 5.51
N HIS A 332 -9.31 -25.49 5.77
CA HIS A 332 -9.16 -24.03 5.89
C HIS A 332 -9.20 -23.54 7.35
N GLY A 333 -9.44 -24.44 8.31
CA GLY A 333 -9.55 -24.12 9.74
C GLY A 333 -10.68 -23.15 10.05
N ALA A 334 -10.68 -22.60 11.27
CA ALA A 334 -11.45 -21.40 11.55
C ALA A 334 -10.78 -20.24 10.80
N GLY A 335 -11.49 -19.61 9.87
CA GLY A 335 -10.95 -18.53 9.03
C GLY A 335 -10.19 -17.48 9.85
N HIS A 336 -9.17 -16.88 9.24
CA HIS A 336 -8.32 -15.90 9.89
C HIS A 336 -8.30 -14.60 9.06
N TYR A 337 -8.43 -13.45 9.73
CA TYR A 337 -8.54 -12.15 9.05
C TYR A 337 -7.23 -11.69 8.38
N SER A 338 -6.10 -12.35 8.67
CA SER A 338 -4.78 -11.92 8.20
C SER A 338 -4.36 -12.50 6.84
N PHE A 339 -5.17 -13.35 6.22
CA PHE A 339 -4.84 -13.96 4.94
C PHE A 339 -6.06 -14.45 4.18
N ASP A 340 -5.89 -14.62 2.86
CA ASP A 340 -6.87 -15.26 1.99
C ASP A 340 -6.38 -16.62 1.51
N TYR A 341 -7.31 -17.57 1.38
CA TYR A 341 -7.11 -18.78 0.58
C TYR A 341 -7.38 -18.45 -0.88
N VAL A 342 -6.32 -18.45 -1.69
CA VAL A 342 -6.37 -18.04 -3.09
C VAL A 342 -6.85 -19.18 -3.98
N ALA A 343 -6.23 -20.36 -3.83
CA ALA A 343 -6.54 -21.52 -4.63
C ALA A 343 -6.04 -22.78 -3.95
N ASP A 344 -6.82 -23.85 -4.08
CA ASP A 344 -6.46 -25.17 -3.60
C ASP A 344 -5.98 -26.06 -4.75
N LEU A 345 -4.85 -26.71 -4.54
CA LEU A 345 -4.14 -27.55 -5.48
C LEU A 345 -4.03 -28.96 -4.92
N ARG A 346 -3.91 -29.93 -5.84
CA ARG A 346 -3.62 -31.31 -5.48
C ARG A 346 -2.24 -31.70 -5.95
N VAL A 347 -1.36 -32.04 -5.03
CA VAL A 347 0.02 -32.44 -5.32
C VAL A 347 0.14 -33.95 -5.17
N ARG A 348 0.45 -34.66 -6.26
CA ARG A 348 0.66 -36.12 -6.25
C ARG A 348 2.06 -36.47 -6.73
N HIS A 349 2.67 -37.41 -6.02
CA HIS A 349 3.87 -38.10 -6.50
C HIS A 349 3.86 -39.55 -6.03
N GLY A 350 3.78 -40.49 -6.99
CA GLY A 350 3.58 -41.91 -6.68
C GLY A 350 2.26 -42.15 -5.94
N GLN A 351 2.34 -42.79 -4.77
CA GLN A 351 1.18 -43.04 -3.90
C GLN A 351 0.87 -41.87 -2.95
N ALA A 352 1.80 -40.92 -2.79
CA ALA A 352 1.59 -39.77 -1.92
C ALA A 352 0.65 -38.74 -2.58
N CYS A 353 -0.23 -38.17 -1.77
CA CYS A 353 -1.14 -37.11 -2.17
C CYS A 353 -1.21 -36.08 -1.05
N TYR A 354 -0.99 -34.81 -1.41
CA TYR A 354 -1.11 -33.69 -0.51
C TYR A 354 -2.13 -32.70 -1.05
N SER A 355 -2.95 -32.15 -0.16
CA SER A 355 -3.69 -30.93 -0.45
C SER A 355 -2.76 -29.75 -0.24
N ALA A 356 -2.79 -28.78 -1.14
CA ALA A 356 -1.94 -27.61 -1.05
C ALA A 356 -2.78 -26.34 -1.25
N SER A 357 -2.74 -25.41 -0.31
CA SER A 357 -3.50 -24.16 -0.40
C SER A 357 -2.53 -23.00 -0.59
N ILE A 358 -2.75 -22.20 -1.64
CA ILE A 358 -2.04 -20.94 -1.82
C ILE A 358 -2.66 -19.93 -0.87
N VAL A 359 -1.84 -19.36 0.00
CA VAL A 359 -2.24 -18.38 1.00
C VAL A 359 -1.60 -17.04 0.66
N PHE A 360 -2.42 -15.99 0.60
CA PHE A 360 -1.98 -14.60 0.45
C PHE A 360 -2.04 -13.93 1.81
N PHE A 361 -0.89 -13.50 2.33
CA PHE A 361 -0.85 -12.77 3.60
C PHE A 361 -1.19 -11.31 3.34
N ARG A 362 -2.27 -10.84 3.98
CA ARG A 362 -2.68 -9.44 3.93
C ARG A 362 -1.80 -8.65 4.88
N SER A 363 -0.89 -7.84 4.35
CA SER A 363 -0.13 -6.90 5.15
C SER A 363 0.21 -5.62 4.40
N SER A 364 -0.11 -4.50 5.04
CA SER A 364 0.25 -3.15 4.61
C SER A 364 1.75 -2.85 4.71
N PHE A 365 2.53 -3.73 5.35
CA PHE A 365 3.98 -3.60 5.53
C PHE A 365 4.79 -4.49 4.57
N LEU A 366 4.15 -5.10 3.58
CA LEU A 366 4.86 -5.85 2.54
C LEU A 366 5.77 -4.90 1.75
N THR A 367 7.08 -5.14 1.84
CA THR A 367 8.09 -4.34 1.14
C THR A 367 8.20 -4.69 -0.34
N ALA A 368 7.76 -5.88 -0.73
CA ALA A 368 7.71 -6.33 -2.11
C ALA A 368 6.57 -7.35 -2.32
N PRO A 369 5.82 -7.27 -3.43
CA PRO A 369 4.70 -8.17 -3.70
C PRO A 369 5.15 -9.60 -4.06
N ASP A 370 6.43 -9.84 -4.29
CA ASP A 370 6.94 -11.16 -4.68
C ASP A 370 6.96 -12.15 -3.52
N GLY A 371 7.07 -11.67 -2.28
CA GLY A 371 6.98 -12.45 -1.05
C GLY A 371 5.59 -12.53 -0.42
N CYS A 372 4.52 -12.15 -1.14
CA CYS A 372 3.16 -12.05 -0.59
C CYS A 372 2.55 -13.34 -0.05
N CYS A 373 3.09 -14.48 -0.48
CA CYS A 373 2.31 -15.68 -0.61
C CYS A 373 3.10 -16.92 -0.19
N ALA A 374 2.39 -17.92 0.31
CA ALA A 374 2.94 -19.24 0.65
C ALA A 374 2.05 -20.36 0.13
N LEU A 375 2.61 -21.56 0.07
CA LEU A 375 1.89 -22.80 -0.17
C LEU A 375 1.85 -23.61 1.12
N TRP A 376 0.68 -23.77 1.70
CA TRP A 376 0.47 -24.65 2.85
C TRP A 376 0.16 -26.04 2.37
N LEU A 377 0.93 -27.02 2.86
CA LEU A 377 0.80 -28.40 2.44
C LEU A 377 0.23 -29.25 3.58
N PHE A 378 -0.77 -30.07 3.25
CA PHE A 378 -1.48 -30.93 4.19
C PHE A 378 -1.49 -32.38 3.68
N ASP A 379 -1.23 -33.34 4.56
CA ASP A 379 -1.32 -34.77 4.24
C ASP A 379 -2.61 -35.44 4.76
N ALA A 380 -3.32 -34.76 5.66
CA ALA A 380 -4.61 -35.14 6.21
C ALA A 380 -5.38 -33.88 6.70
N PRO A 381 -6.72 -33.96 6.90
CA PRO A 381 -7.50 -32.85 7.47
C PRO A 381 -6.88 -32.32 8.77
N GLY A 382 -6.66 -31.00 8.84
CA GLY A 382 -6.05 -30.33 9.99
C GLY A 382 -4.56 -30.60 10.22
N ASN A 383 -3.92 -31.51 9.45
CA ASN A 383 -2.50 -31.82 9.60
C ASN A 383 -1.65 -31.12 8.53
N GLN A 384 -1.19 -29.91 8.86
CA GLN A 384 -0.25 -29.17 8.02
C GLN A 384 1.17 -29.73 8.21
N VAL A 385 1.79 -30.20 7.13
CA VAL A 385 3.13 -30.79 7.17
C VAL A 385 4.24 -29.76 6.96
N THR A 386 3.97 -28.68 6.21
CA THR A 386 4.94 -27.61 5.99
C THR A 386 4.27 -26.35 5.40
N THR A 387 4.94 -25.21 5.56
CA THR A 387 4.69 -23.96 4.85
C THR A 387 5.84 -23.74 3.88
N LEU A 388 5.55 -23.59 2.59
CA LEU A 388 6.56 -23.35 1.57
C LEU A 388 6.42 -21.92 1.04
N PRO A 389 7.42 -21.04 1.22
CA PRO A 389 7.38 -19.70 0.66
C PRO A 389 7.24 -19.74 -0.87
N LEU A 390 6.41 -18.86 -1.42
CA LEU A 390 6.27 -18.70 -2.87
C LEU A 390 6.97 -17.41 -3.32
N ARG A 391 7.62 -17.49 -4.48
CA ARG A 391 7.95 -16.30 -5.27
C ARG A 391 6.83 -16.03 -6.24
N SER A 392 6.26 -14.84 -6.15
CA SER A 392 5.05 -14.44 -6.85
C SER A 392 5.35 -13.31 -7.84
N ARG A 393 5.10 -13.54 -9.13
CA ARG A 393 5.18 -12.49 -10.14
C ARG A 393 3.79 -11.91 -10.37
N ARG A 394 3.61 -10.65 -9.99
CA ARG A 394 2.38 -9.87 -10.18
C ARG A 394 2.42 -9.16 -11.53
N GLU A 395 1.34 -9.25 -12.30
CA GLU A 395 1.17 -8.52 -13.57
C GLU A 395 -0.20 -7.84 -13.62
N ARG A 396 -0.24 -6.58 -14.02
CA ARG A 396 -1.48 -5.82 -14.20
C ARG A 396 -2.27 -6.37 -15.39
N SER A 397 -3.52 -6.72 -15.15
CA SER A 397 -4.45 -7.26 -16.16
C SER A 397 -5.60 -6.32 -16.52
N GLY A 398 -5.91 -5.34 -15.67
CA GLY A 398 -6.99 -4.38 -15.93
C GLY A 398 -6.87 -3.13 -15.08
N VAL A 399 -7.43 -2.03 -15.59
CA VAL A 399 -7.54 -0.73 -14.89
C VAL A 399 -8.86 -0.11 -15.30
N ALA A 400 -9.73 0.20 -14.35
CA ALA A 400 -11.05 0.76 -14.62
C ALA A 400 -11.50 1.71 -13.53
N LEU A 401 -12.37 2.66 -13.87
CA LEU A 401 -13.19 3.34 -12.87
C LEU A 401 -14.46 2.53 -12.68
N VAL A 402 -14.79 2.22 -11.45
CA VAL A 402 -15.99 1.47 -11.07
C VAL A 402 -16.76 2.26 -10.02
N ALA A 403 -18.06 2.03 -9.90
CA ALA A 403 -18.80 2.59 -8.77
C ALA A 403 -18.25 2.01 -7.46
N ALA A 404 -18.11 2.85 -6.43
CA ALA A 404 -17.85 2.42 -5.08
C ALA A 404 -18.98 1.49 -4.65
N VAL A 405 -18.66 0.21 -4.48
CA VAL A 405 -19.61 -0.74 -3.93
C VAL A 405 -19.60 -0.51 -2.42
N ALA A 406 -20.76 -0.18 -1.84
CA ALA A 406 -20.91 -0.23 -0.38
C ALA A 406 -20.58 -1.66 0.03
N ARG A 407 -19.45 -1.86 0.75
CA ARG A 407 -19.13 -3.18 1.27
C ARG A 407 -20.22 -3.53 2.29
N PRO A 408 -20.90 -4.68 2.17
CA PRO A 408 -21.68 -5.19 3.29
C PRO A 408 -20.72 -5.44 4.46
N GLU A 409 -21.11 -4.98 5.64
CA GLU A 409 -20.40 -5.20 6.91
C GLU A 409 -20.20 -6.69 7.25
#